data_AF-A0A2G2LHN7-F1
#
_entry.id   AF-A0A2G2LHN7-F1
#
_cell.length_a   1.000
_cell.length_b   1.000
_cell.length_c   1.000
_cell.angle_alpha   90.00
_cell.angle_beta   90.00
_cell.angle_gamma   90.00
#
_symmetry.space_group_name_H-M   'P 1'
#
loop_
_entity.id
_entity.type
_entity.pdbx_description
1 polymer ?
#
loop_
_entity_poly.entity_id
_entity_poly.type
_entity_poly.pdbx_seq_one_letter_code
_entity_poly.pdbx_strand_id
1 'polypeptide(L)'
;MTLEAIYFISQIVAVIAILASLIFVGLQVRQSNRAAVQANRLAKADMTLTSWSVTSATALEIYSTPEGADLMQRALYGAAPLSEAEKLRFSVNMALILGAMEACDGLWRQGLFDDLSYQRLLRSLVFYFRSPRMRKWWTLSRKDLFIPPFSDVIDEIAASAEAKSHPPKEEGPQS
;
A
#
# COMPACT_ATOMS: atom_id res chain seq x y z
N MET A 1 16.36 -34.00 -63.38
CA MET A 1 15.94 -32.83 -62.59
C MET A 1 16.67 -31.62 -63.11
N THR A 2 15.95 -30.55 -63.48
CA THR A 2 16.56 -29.28 -63.89
C THR A 2 16.91 -28.45 -62.64
N LEU A 3 17.91 -27.57 -62.73
CA LEU A 3 18.31 -26.65 -61.64
C LEU A 3 17.12 -25.85 -61.09
N GLU A 4 16.17 -25.54 -61.96
CA GLU A 4 14.93 -24.83 -61.66
C GLU A 4 13.99 -25.62 -60.74
N ALA A 5 13.87 -26.93 -60.92
CA ALA A 5 13.06 -27.78 -60.04
C ALA A 5 13.66 -27.86 -58.62
N ILE A 6 14.98 -27.90 -58.50
CA ILE A 6 15.69 -27.89 -57.21
C ILE A 6 15.48 -26.54 -56.49
N TYR A 7 15.48 -25.44 -57.25
CA TYR A 7 15.22 -24.10 -56.73
C TYR A 7 13.79 -23.95 -56.18
N PHE A 8 12.78 -24.47 -56.88
CA PHE A 8 11.41 -24.45 -56.35
C PHE A 8 11.25 -25.29 -55.08
N ILE A 9 11.91 -26.45 -55.00
CA ILE A 9 11.89 -27.28 -53.78
C ILE A 9 12.56 -26.54 -52.61
N SER A 10 13.69 -25.87 -52.82
CA SER A 10 14.38 -25.14 -51.75
C SER A 10 13.58 -23.95 -51.24
N GLN A 11 12.85 -23.24 -52.11
CA GLN A 11 11.93 -22.18 -51.71
C GLN A 11 10.79 -22.70 -50.84
N ILE A 12 10.17 -23.83 -51.21
CA ILE A 12 9.10 -24.44 -50.42
C ILE A 12 9.61 -24.82 -49.02
N VAL A 13 10.79 -25.44 -48.94
CA VAL A 13 11.43 -25.79 -47.66
C VAL A 13 11.74 -24.54 -46.84
N ALA A 14 12.23 -23.46 -47.46
CA ALA A 14 12.51 -22.21 -46.78
C ALA A 14 11.24 -21.57 -46.20
N VAL A 15 10.14 -21.53 -46.95
CA VAL A 15 8.85 -21.02 -46.47
C VAL A 15 8.33 -21.85 -45.31
N ILE A 16 8.39 -23.18 -45.40
CA ILE A 16 7.99 -24.08 -44.31
C ILE A 16 8.84 -23.84 -43.07
N ALA A 17 10.16 -23.69 -43.21
CA ALA A 17 11.05 -23.39 -42.09
C ALA A 17 10.71 -22.05 -41.43
N ILE A 18 10.47 -21.00 -42.22
CA ILE A 18 10.06 -19.68 -41.71
C ILE A 18 8.74 -19.78 -40.94
N LEU A 19 7.73 -20.47 -41.50
CA LEU A 19 6.44 -20.65 -40.84
C LEU A 19 6.57 -21.43 -39.53
N ALA A 20 7.37 -22.50 -39.52
CA ALA A 20 7.65 -23.28 -38.31
C ALA A 20 8.37 -22.42 -37.25
N SER A 21 9.34 -21.60 -37.64
CA SER A 21 10.01 -20.65 -36.75
C SER A 21 9.04 -19.61 -36.18
N LEU A 22 8.14 -19.06 -36.98
CA LEU A 22 7.14 -18.09 -36.52
C LEU A 22 6.14 -18.73 -35.54
N ILE A 23 5.69 -19.96 -35.79
CA ILE A 23 4.83 -20.71 -34.87
C ILE A 23 5.56 -20.94 -33.55
N PHE A 24 6.82 -21.38 -33.62
CA PHE A 24 7.64 -21.62 -32.42
C PHE A 24 7.83 -20.34 -31.59
N VAL A 25 8.17 -19.21 -32.22
CA VAL A 25 8.30 -17.92 -31.54
C VAL A 25 6.96 -17.49 -30.94
N GLY A 26 5.86 -17.66 -31.66
CA GLY A 26 4.51 -17.37 -31.14
C GLY A 26 4.17 -18.17 -29.89
N LEU A 27 4.51 -19.46 -29.86
CA LEU A 27 4.35 -20.31 -28.68
C LEU A 27 5.30 -19.90 -27.54
N GLN A 28 6.55 -19.58 -27.85
CA GLN A 28 7.56 -19.14 -26.89
C GLN A 28 7.14 -17.82 -26.21
N VAL A 29 6.66 -16.83 -26.96
CA VAL A 29 6.16 -15.56 -26.41
C VAL A 29 4.95 -15.79 -25.51
N ARG A 30 4.02 -16.67 -25.90
CA ARG A 30 2.85 -17.00 -25.06
C ARG A 30 3.26 -17.68 -23.75
N GLN A 31 4.23 -18.60 -23.79
CA GLN A 31 4.75 -19.24 -22.59
C GLN A 31 5.49 -18.25 -21.69
N SER A 32 6.35 -17.41 -22.27
CA SER A 32 7.07 -16.34 -21.55
C SER A 32 6.10 -15.38 -20.87
N ASN A 33 5.05 -14.93 -21.56
CA ASN A 33 4.03 -14.05 -20.99
C ASN A 33 3.28 -14.72 -19.82
N ARG A 34 2.96 -16.02 -19.93
CA ARG A 34 2.33 -16.76 -18.83
C ARG A 34 3.24 -16.86 -17.61
N ALA A 35 4.52 -17.15 -17.81
CA ALA A 35 5.51 -17.21 -16.73
C ALA A 35 5.69 -15.83 -16.08
N ALA A 36 5.74 -14.76 -16.86
CA ALA A 36 5.84 -13.38 -16.36
C ALA A 36 4.61 -12.99 -15.51
N VAL A 37 3.40 -13.35 -15.94
CA VAL A 37 2.17 -13.11 -15.16
C VAL A 37 2.19 -13.88 -13.84
N GLN A 38 2.64 -15.14 -13.83
CA GLN A 38 2.75 -15.93 -12.61
C GLN A 38 3.81 -15.36 -11.66
N ALA A 39 4.98 -14.98 -12.17
CA ALA A 39 6.04 -14.35 -11.39
C ALA A 39 5.58 -13.02 -10.77
N ASN A 40 4.84 -12.19 -11.53
CA ASN A 40 4.29 -10.95 -11.02
C ASN A 40 3.25 -11.20 -9.91
N ARG A 41 2.39 -12.21 -10.04
CA ARG A 41 1.45 -12.61 -8.98
C ARG A 41 2.16 -13.06 -7.71
N LEU A 42 3.23 -13.85 -7.85
CA LEU A 42 4.01 -14.32 -6.71
C LEU A 42 4.73 -13.15 -6.01
N ALA A 43 5.35 -12.26 -6.78
CA ALA A 43 5.99 -11.05 -6.26
C ALA A 43 4.99 -10.17 -5.48
N LYS A 44 3.77 -9.97 -6.02
CA LYS A 44 2.71 -9.24 -5.33
C LYS A 44 2.31 -9.89 -4.00
N ALA A 45 2.16 -11.21 -3.98
CA ALA A 45 1.80 -11.94 -2.77
C ALA A 45 2.89 -11.86 -1.69
N ASP A 46 4.16 -12.08 -2.08
CA ASP A 46 5.31 -12.01 -1.17
C ASP A 46 5.50 -10.61 -0.57
N MET A 47 5.35 -9.59 -1.42
CA MET A 47 5.44 -8.20 -1.02
C MET A 47 4.29 -7.79 -0.10
N THR A 48 3.07 -8.26 -0.39
CA THR A 48 1.90 -8.03 0.48
C THR A 48 2.11 -8.63 1.86
N LEU A 49 2.62 -9.86 1.93
CA LEU A 49 2.96 -10.52 3.19
C LEU A 49 4.07 -9.81 3.94
N THR A 50 5.09 -9.33 3.24
CA THR A 50 6.21 -8.60 3.84
C THR A 50 5.75 -7.28 4.43
N SER A 51 5.03 -6.46 3.65
CA SER A 51 4.46 -5.18 4.12
C SER A 51 3.51 -5.37 5.30
N TRP A 52 2.68 -6.43 5.26
CA TRP A 52 1.82 -6.80 6.39
C TRP A 52 2.63 -7.19 7.63
N SER A 53 3.69 -7.98 7.47
CA SER A 53 4.54 -8.43 8.57
C SER A 53 5.26 -7.27 9.25
N VAL A 54 5.82 -6.33 8.47
CA VAL A 54 6.46 -5.11 9.01
C VAL A 54 5.46 -4.29 9.81
N THR A 55 4.29 -3.98 9.22
CA THR A 55 3.23 -3.21 9.90
C THR A 55 2.75 -3.90 11.18
N SER A 56 2.55 -5.22 11.13
CA SER A 56 2.06 -6.00 12.26
C SER A 56 3.10 -6.11 13.37
N ALA A 57 4.38 -6.24 13.02
CA ALA A 57 5.47 -6.28 14.00
C ALA A 57 5.59 -4.94 14.75
N THR A 58 5.55 -3.81 14.04
CA THR A 58 5.58 -2.48 14.66
C THR A 58 4.38 -2.27 15.59
N ALA A 59 3.17 -2.64 15.14
CA ALA A 59 1.99 -2.57 16.00
C ALA A 59 2.14 -3.47 17.23
N LEU A 60 2.58 -4.71 17.05
CA LEU A 60 2.75 -5.66 18.14
C LEU A 60 3.74 -5.15 19.18
N GLU A 61 4.88 -4.58 18.79
CA GLU A 61 5.86 -4.03 19.71
C GLU A 61 5.26 -2.95 20.62
N ILE A 62 4.47 -2.03 20.03
CA ILE A 62 3.81 -0.94 20.75
C ILE A 62 2.80 -1.45 21.79
N TYR A 63 2.06 -2.51 21.46
CA TYR A 63 1.01 -3.07 22.32
C TYR A 63 1.45 -4.27 23.17
N SER A 64 2.67 -4.78 22.99
CA SER A 64 3.15 -6.02 23.64
C SER A 64 3.39 -5.87 25.14
N THR A 65 3.56 -4.64 25.61
CA THR A 65 3.76 -4.32 27.04
C THR A 65 2.52 -3.64 27.61
N PRO A 66 2.13 -3.95 28.86
CA PRO A 66 1.02 -3.27 29.53
C PRO A 66 1.19 -1.74 29.53
N GLU A 67 2.42 -1.26 29.70
CA GLU A 67 2.75 0.17 29.71
C GLU A 67 2.56 0.81 28.33
N GLY A 68 2.94 0.10 27.26
CA GLY A 68 2.73 0.56 25.88
C GLY A 68 1.25 0.60 25.50
N ALA A 69 0.50 -0.44 25.87
CA ALA A 69 -0.94 -0.49 25.64
C ALA A 69 -1.69 0.60 26.43
N ASP A 70 -1.34 0.82 27.70
CA ASP A 70 -1.92 1.89 28.53
C ASP A 70 -1.58 3.28 27.96
N LEU A 71 -0.32 3.51 27.59
CA LEU A 71 0.08 4.75 26.93
C LEU A 71 -0.75 5.00 25.67
N MET A 72 -0.89 4.01 24.79
CA MET A 72 -1.66 4.16 23.55
C MET A 72 -3.15 4.37 23.80
N GLN A 73 -3.72 3.71 24.81
CA GLN A 73 -5.11 3.93 25.23
C GLN A 73 -5.30 5.38 25.68
N ARG A 74 -4.43 5.87 26.59
CA ARG A 74 -4.49 7.25 27.08
C ARG A 74 -4.16 8.25 26.00
N ALA A 75 -3.29 7.88 25.07
CA ALA A 75 -2.88 8.71 23.95
C ALA A 75 -4.03 8.97 22.99
N LEU A 76 -4.74 7.91 22.61
CA LEU A 76 -5.79 7.95 21.60
C LEU A 76 -7.15 8.33 22.16
N TYR A 77 -7.50 7.83 23.34
CA TYR A 77 -8.84 7.94 23.93
C TYR A 77 -8.89 8.70 25.26
N GLY A 78 -7.77 8.77 25.97
CA GLY A 78 -7.70 9.40 27.29
C GLY A 78 -7.77 10.92 27.24
N ALA A 79 -8.51 11.50 28.18
CA ALA A 79 -8.47 12.94 28.47
C ALA A 79 -7.26 13.34 29.33
N ALA A 80 -6.61 12.36 29.98
CA ALA A 80 -5.47 12.60 30.85
C ALA A 80 -4.29 13.23 30.05
N PRO A 81 -3.60 14.23 30.64
CA PRO A 81 -2.39 14.77 30.04
C PRO A 81 -1.29 13.71 30.02
N LEU A 82 -0.55 13.66 28.92
CA LEU A 82 0.68 12.87 28.82
C LEU A 82 1.85 13.70 29.34
N SER A 83 2.78 13.06 30.05
CA SER A 83 4.10 13.63 30.35
C SER A 83 4.90 13.92 29.06
N GLU A 84 5.95 14.73 29.15
CA GLU A 84 6.79 15.06 27.98
C GLU A 84 7.43 13.79 27.37
N ALA A 85 7.87 12.85 28.20
CA ALA A 85 8.43 11.58 27.74
C ALA A 85 7.37 10.73 26.99
N GLU A 86 6.14 10.69 27.49
CA GLU A 86 5.03 9.99 26.85
C GLU A 86 4.61 10.65 25.53
N LYS A 87 4.64 12.00 25.46
CA LYS A 87 4.40 12.73 24.20
C LYS A 87 5.44 12.38 23.14
N LEU A 88 6.72 12.32 23.53
CA LEU A 88 7.79 11.91 22.62
C LEU A 88 7.59 10.47 22.14
N ARG A 89 7.33 9.52 23.05
CA ARG A 89 7.04 8.13 22.68
C ARG A 89 5.85 8.01 21.74
N PHE A 90 4.77 8.73 22.01
CA PHE A 90 3.61 8.78 21.12
C PHE A 90 4.00 9.31 19.73
N SER A 91 4.74 10.42 19.67
CA SER A 91 5.20 11.02 18.41
C SER A 91 6.04 10.05 17.58
N VAL A 92 7.00 9.37 18.20
CA VAL A 92 7.85 8.37 17.51
C VAL A 92 7.01 7.20 17.01
N ASN A 93 6.10 6.68 17.83
CA ASN A 93 5.21 5.59 17.42
C ASN A 93 4.34 5.97 16.22
N MET A 94 3.79 7.19 16.21
CA MET A 94 2.95 7.65 15.09
C MET A 94 3.77 7.87 13.82
N ALA A 95 5.00 8.37 13.94
CA ALA A 95 5.92 8.50 12.82
C ALA A 95 6.26 7.12 12.20
N LEU A 96 6.53 6.11 13.03
CA LEU A 96 6.82 4.75 12.57
C LEU A 96 5.62 4.10 11.88
N ILE A 97 4.41 4.22 12.47
CA ILE A 97 3.18 3.66 11.87
C ILE A 97 2.90 4.31 10.52
N LEU A 98 2.95 5.64 10.43
CA LEU A 98 2.68 6.33 9.16
C LEU A 98 3.81 6.14 8.14
N GLY A 99 5.07 6.04 8.56
CA GLY A 99 6.19 5.74 7.67
C GLY A 99 6.08 4.35 7.03
N ALA A 100 5.62 3.35 7.79
CA ALA A 100 5.32 2.03 7.24
C ALA A 100 4.17 2.08 6.20
N MET A 101 3.17 2.94 6.42
CA MET A 101 2.07 3.13 5.47
C MET A 101 2.51 3.90 4.22
N GLU A 102 3.38 4.90 4.36
CA GLU A 102 3.97 5.64 3.23
C GLU A 102 4.78 4.71 2.32
N ALA A 103 5.55 3.80 2.92
CA ALA A 103 6.23 2.75 2.16
C ALA A 103 5.21 1.90 1.38
N CYS A 104 4.11 1.45 2.02
CA CYS A 104 3.06 0.69 1.34
C CYS A 104 2.38 1.49 0.21
N ASP A 105 2.16 2.80 0.40
CA ASP A 105 1.62 3.71 -0.63
C ASP A 105 2.55 3.79 -1.84
N GLY A 106 3.85 3.96 -1.62
CA GLY A 106 4.84 3.98 -2.69
C GLY A 106 4.83 2.70 -3.53
N LEU A 107 4.67 1.55 -2.87
CA LEU A 107 4.61 0.24 -3.52
C LEU A 107 3.29 0.03 -4.29
N TRP A 108 2.18 0.53 -3.75
CA TRP A 108 0.89 0.52 -4.41
C TRP A 108 0.89 1.36 -5.70
N ARG A 109 1.45 2.58 -5.66
CA ARG A 109 1.58 3.44 -6.84
C ARG A 109 2.43 2.82 -7.96
N GLN A 110 3.36 1.93 -7.61
CA GLN A 110 4.18 1.18 -8.57
C GLN A 110 3.46 -0.06 -9.13
N GLY A 111 2.22 -0.33 -8.69
CA GLY A 111 1.43 -1.49 -9.12
C GLY A 111 1.89 -2.80 -8.50
N LEU A 112 2.69 -2.75 -7.43
CA LEU A 112 3.29 -3.92 -6.77
C LEU A 112 2.53 -4.36 -5.51
N PHE A 113 1.62 -3.52 -5.03
CA PHE A 113 0.76 -3.81 -3.88
C PHE A 113 -0.71 -3.78 -4.34
N ASP A 114 -1.54 -4.68 -3.82
CA ASP A 114 -2.91 -4.82 -4.31
C ASP A 114 -3.86 -3.75 -3.73
N ASP A 115 -4.83 -3.32 -4.55
CA ASP A 115 -5.79 -2.27 -4.20
C ASP A 115 -6.60 -2.60 -2.94
N LEU A 116 -7.02 -3.86 -2.77
CA LEU A 116 -7.89 -4.24 -1.67
C LEU A 116 -7.14 -4.16 -0.33
N SER A 117 -5.91 -4.66 -0.29
CA SER A 117 -5.02 -4.56 0.86
C SER A 117 -4.67 -3.12 1.16
N TYR A 118 -4.37 -2.31 0.12
CA TYR A 118 -4.09 -0.89 0.28
C TYR A 118 -5.28 -0.14 0.91
N GLN A 119 -6.48 -0.33 0.37
CA GLN A 119 -7.70 0.28 0.92
C GLN A 119 -8.01 -0.21 2.34
N ARG A 120 -7.70 -1.47 2.67
CA ARG A 120 -7.81 -1.98 4.04
C ARG A 120 -6.83 -1.27 4.99
N LEU A 121 -5.59 -1.04 4.57
CA LEU A 121 -4.60 -0.30 5.34
C LEU A 121 -5.03 1.15 5.56
N LEU A 122 -5.48 1.86 4.53
CA LEU A 122 -5.99 3.23 4.68
C LEU A 122 -7.19 3.30 5.65
N ARG A 123 -8.11 2.33 5.58
CA ARG A 123 -9.24 2.27 6.51
C ARG A 123 -8.82 2.07 7.97
N SER A 124 -7.71 1.38 8.24
CA SER A 124 -7.23 1.22 9.62
C SER A 124 -6.72 2.54 10.20
N LEU A 125 -6.17 3.43 9.36
CA LEU A 125 -5.70 4.75 9.80
C LEU A 125 -6.80 5.64 10.35
N VAL A 126 -8.04 5.49 9.85
CA VAL A 126 -9.21 6.21 10.37
C VAL A 126 -9.35 6.06 11.89
N PHE A 127 -9.00 4.89 12.44
CA PHE A 127 -9.04 4.65 13.89
C PHE A 127 -8.15 5.61 14.68
N TYR A 128 -6.92 5.85 14.21
CA TYR A 128 -5.97 6.76 14.87
C TYR A 128 -6.43 8.21 14.74
N PHE A 129 -6.91 8.61 13.56
CA PHE A 129 -7.32 10.00 13.27
C PHE A 129 -8.64 10.44 13.93
N ARG A 130 -9.40 9.51 14.53
CA ARG A 130 -10.50 9.87 15.44
C ARG A 130 -9.98 10.61 16.68
N SER A 131 -8.75 10.34 17.10
CA SER A 131 -8.13 11.04 18.23
C SER A 131 -7.80 12.49 17.87
N PRO A 132 -8.28 13.50 18.65
CA PRO A 132 -7.87 14.89 18.46
C PRO A 132 -6.36 15.09 18.63
N ARG A 133 -5.71 14.29 19.50
CA ARG A 133 -4.27 14.35 19.74
C ARG A 133 -3.48 13.90 18.51
N MET A 134 -3.95 12.85 17.84
CA MET A 134 -3.37 12.38 16.58
C MET A 134 -3.48 13.44 15.48
N ARG A 135 -4.67 14.04 15.32
CA ARG A 135 -4.88 15.11 14.33
C ARG A 135 -3.97 16.31 14.59
N LYS A 136 -3.85 16.75 15.84
CA LYS A 136 -2.93 17.84 16.21
C LYS A 136 -1.48 17.47 15.90
N TRP A 137 -1.03 16.27 16.27
CA TRP A 137 0.31 15.80 15.96
C TRP A 137 0.57 15.78 14.44
N TRP A 138 -0.37 15.25 13.65
CA TRP A 138 -0.28 15.22 12.19
C TRP A 138 -0.07 16.62 11.60
N THR A 139 -0.86 17.62 12.02
CA THR A 139 -0.71 18.99 11.49
C THR A 139 0.67 19.60 11.74
N LEU A 140 1.34 19.20 12.82
CA LEU A 140 2.67 19.68 13.18
C LEU A 140 3.78 18.93 12.44
N SER A 141 3.64 17.61 12.28
CA SER A 141 4.72 16.74 11.79
C SER A 141 4.67 16.45 10.29
N ARG A 142 3.51 16.63 9.63
CA ARG A 142 3.30 16.17 8.25
C ARG A 142 4.29 16.73 7.22
N LYS A 143 4.65 18.01 7.33
CA LYS A 143 5.48 18.70 6.34
C LYS A 143 6.95 18.27 6.38
N ASP A 144 7.43 17.87 7.54
CA ASP A 144 8.84 17.58 7.76
C ASP A 144 9.17 16.09 7.60
N LEU A 145 8.19 15.22 7.80
CA LEU A 145 8.40 13.78 7.86
C LEU A 145 7.90 12.99 6.65
N PHE A 146 6.96 13.54 5.86
CA PHE A 146 6.27 12.78 4.81
C PHE A 146 6.25 13.51 3.48
N ILE A 147 6.19 12.74 2.38
CA ILE A 147 6.11 13.31 1.04
C ILE A 147 4.70 13.87 0.75
N PRO A 148 4.57 14.92 -0.09
CA PRO A 148 3.28 15.55 -0.36
C PRO A 148 2.18 14.57 -0.86
N PRO A 149 2.47 13.66 -1.82
CA PRO A 149 1.42 12.80 -2.35
C PRO A 149 0.80 11.85 -1.33
N PHE A 150 1.57 11.41 -0.34
CA PHE A 150 1.06 10.59 0.77
C PHE A 150 0.35 11.47 1.80
N SER A 151 0.90 12.66 2.08
CA SER A 151 0.31 13.62 3.00
C SER A 151 -1.12 14.02 2.60
N ASP A 152 -1.38 14.20 1.29
CA ASP A 152 -2.71 14.53 0.78
C ASP A 152 -3.74 13.42 1.07
N VAL A 153 -3.34 12.15 0.95
CA VAL A 153 -4.20 11.00 1.28
C VAL A 153 -4.53 10.98 2.78
N ILE A 154 -3.53 11.25 3.62
CA ILE A 154 -3.73 11.28 5.07
C ILE A 154 -4.59 12.48 5.51
N ASP A 155 -4.45 13.63 4.85
CA ASP A 155 -5.30 14.80 5.11
C ASP A 155 -6.78 14.50 4.84
N GLU A 156 -7.09 13.79 3.74
CA GLU A 156 -8.46 13.38 3.43
C GLU A 156 -9.04 12.44 4.51
N ILE A 157 -8.22 11.51 4.99
CA ILE A 157 -8.57 10.59 6.08
C ILE A 157 -8.79 11.38 7.39
N ALA A 158 -7.92 12.33 7.70
CA ALA A 158 -8.01 13.16 8.90
C ALA A 158 -9.29 14.02 8.89
N ALA A 159 -9.61 14.65 7.76
CA ALA A 159 -10.82 15.45 7.57
C ALA A 159 -12.09 14.59 7.68
N SER A 160 -12.08 13.41 7.05
CA SER A 160 -13.19 12.45 7.12
C SER A 160 -13.42 11.92 8.53
N ALA A 161 -12.35 11.67 9.30
CA ALA A 161 -12.44 11.23 10.68
C ALA A 161 -13.02 12.34 11.58
N GLU A 162 -12.59 13.58 11.39
CA GLU A 162 -13.10 14.75 12.12
C GLU A 162 -14.60 14.97 11.92
N ALA A 163 -15.06 14.93 10.66
CA ALA A 163 -16.48 15.10 10.32
C ALA A 163 -17.37 14.02 10.95
N LYS A 164 -16.86 12.78 11.09
CA LYS A 164 -17.59 11.69 11.75
C LYS A 164 -17.57 11.78 13.27
N SER A 165 -16.53 12.38 13.86
CA SER A 165 -16.43 12.60 15.30
C SER A 165 -17.28 13.80 15.79
N HIS A 166 -17.60 14.74 14.90
CA HIS A 166 -18.51 15.85 15.16
C HIS A 166 -19.64 15.84 14.13
N PRO A 167 -20.70 15.02 14.31
CA PRO A 167 -21.85 15.11 13.43
C PRO A 167 -22.37 16.56 13.44
N PRO A 168 -22.77 17.11 12.29
CA PRO A 168 -23.36 18.45 12.24
C PRO A 168 -24.50 18.48 13.25
N LYS A 169 -24.50 19.51 14.12
CA LYS A 169 -25.63 19.77 15.01
C LYS A 169 -26.87 19.78 14.13
N GLU A 170 -27.75 18.79 14.28
CA GLU A 170 -29.09 18.88 13.73
C GLU A 170 -29.67 20.16 14.33
N GLU A 171 -29.81 21.19 13.48
CA GLU A 171 -30.59 22.36 13.79
C GLU A 171 -32.01 21.85 14.03
N GLY A 172 -32.33 21.62 15.30
CA GLY A 172 -33.66 21.22 15.72
C GLY A 172 -34.69 22.20 15.15
N PRO A 173 -35.87 21.72 14.71
CA PRO A 173 -36.84 22.56 14.05
C PRO A 173 -37.19 23.74 14.95
N GLN A 174 -36.87 24.95 14.48
CA GLN A 174 -37.31 26.20 15.10
C GLN A 174 -38.84 26.13 15.22
N SER A 175 -39.32 26.03 16.46
CA SER A 175 -40.74 26.11 16.83
C SER A 175 -40.94 27.35 17.68
#